data_AF-A0A6G2VK69-F1
#
_entry.id   AF-A0A6G2VK69-F1
#
_cell.length_a   1.000
_cell.length_b   1.000
_cell.length_c   1.000
_cell.angle_alpha   90.00
_cell.angle_beta   90.00
_cell.angle_gamma   90.00
#
_symmetry.space_group_name_H-M   'P 1'
#
loop_
_entity.id
_entity.type
_entity.pdbx_description
1 polymer ?
#
loop_
_entity_poly.entity_id
_entity_poly.type
_entity_poly.pdbx_seq_one_letter_code
_entity_poly.pdbx_strand_id
1 'polypeptide(L)'
;MSDLRWGWAAGLAVASVLVLSGCSDDGGVDTKPSASASASASKSVMDPRAALEAYQSATASGCTTADDCQEFMTRKLAAAAQVRDAMTAKDPSLYAEPIGFVNLAEEQADHYGRDNLGAKGNSLAVSLPLQRMVAWFREHPEG
;
A
#
# COMPACT_ATOMS: atom_id res chain seq x y z
N MET A 1 32.41 21.47 -41.91
CA MET A 1 32.77 22.88 -41.65
C MET A 1 31.79 23.35 -40.58
N SER A 2 32.08 23.12 -39.31
CA SER A 2 33.00 23.91 -38.46
C SER A 2 32.40 25.28 -38.16
N ASP A 3 32.29 25.82 -36.94
CA ASP A 3 32.59 25.50 -35.53
C ASP A 3 31.89 26.68 -34.76
N LEU A 4 31.40 26.59 -33.53
CA LEU A 4 32.04 27.04 -32.26
C LEU A 4 30.87 27.18 -31.25
N ARG A 5 30.82 26.51 -30.09
CA ARG A 5 31.58 26.69 -28.83
C ARG A 5 31.54 28.08 -28.18
N TRP A 6 30.80 28.19 -27.07
CA TRP A 6 31.16 28.86 -25.80
C TRP A 6 30.16 28.36 -24.74
N GLY A 7 30.52 27.61 -23.68
CA GLY A 7 31.18 28.03 -22.42
C GLY A 7 30.19 28.87 -21.60
N TRP A 8 29.92 28.69 -20.30
CA TRP A 8 30.82 28.68 -19.15
C TRP A 8 30.31 27.76 -18.01
N ALA A 9 31.26 27.32 -17.18
CA ALA A 9 31.10 26.46 -16.00
C ALA A 9 31.07 27.26 -14.69
N ALA A 10 30.46 26.69 -13.64
CA ALA A 10 30.77 26.79 -12.19
C ALA A 10 29.54 26.22 -11.44
N GLY A 11 29.57 25.25 -10.52
CA GLY A 11 30.63 24.78 -9.63
C GLY A 11 30.29 25.23 -8.20
N LEU A 12 29.74 24.35 -7.36
CA LEU A 12 29.91 24.39 -5.90
C LEU A 12 29.45 23.10 -5.22
N ALA A 13 30.44 22.36 -4.71
CA ALA A 13 30.30 21.26 -3.78
C ALA A 13 30.13 21.82 -2.36
N VAL A 14 29.33 21.16 -1.52
CA VAL A 14 29.40 21.35 -0.05
C VAL A 14 29.52 19.99 0.64
N ALA A 15 30.76 19.73 1.02
CA ALA A 15 31.29 19.00 2.16
C ALA A 15 30.36 18.09 2.98
N SER A 16 30.77 16.82 3.04
CA SER A 16 30.51 15.88 4.11
C SER A 16 30.99 16.42 5.46
N VAL A 17 30.12 16.41 6.48
CA VAL A 17 30.56 16.50 7.89
C VAL A 17 30.46 15.11 8.49
N LEU A 18 31.59 14.42 8.49
CA LEU A 18 31.90 13.34 9.41
C LEU A 18 32.16 13.98 10.77
N VAL A 19 31.25 13.81 11.72
CA VAL A 19 31.55 14.10 13.13
C VAL A 19 32.30 12.89 13.68
N LEU A 20 33.63 12.94 13.60
CA LEU A 20 34.49 12.23 14.56
C LEU A 20 34.66 13.14 15.77
N SER A 21 34.23 12.67 16.93
CA SER A 21 34.79 13.08 18.21
C SER A 21 35.14 11.81 18.95
N GLY A 22 36.42 11.50 18.97
CA GLY A 22 36.98 10.49 19.85
C GLY A 22 37.02 11.01 21.28
N CYS A 23 36.86 10.10 22.23
CA CYS A 23 37.47 10.14 23.53
C CYS A 23 37.72 8.68 23.93
N SER A 24 38.98 8.26 23.89
CA SER A 24 39.44 7.10 24.66
C SER A 24 39.80 7.61 26.05
N ASP A 25 39.16 7.07 27.09
CA ASP A 25 39.81 6.89 28.39
C ASP A 25 39.14 5.75 29.18
N ASP A 26 40.00 4.98 29.84
CA ASP A 26 39.78 3.75 30.60
C ASP A 26 39.31 4.09 32.03
N GLY A 27 38.21 3.50 32.48
CA GLY A 27 37.71 3.72 33.85
C GLY A 27 36.40 3.00 34.11
N GLY A 28 36.47 1.85 34.76
CA GLY A 28 35.32 1.01 35.06
C GLY A 28 34.29 1.66 35.99
N VAL A 29 33.03 1.27 35.83
CA VAL A 29 32.07 0.97 36.91
C VAL A 29 30.92 0.15 36.33
N ASP A 30 30.53 -0.90 37.06
CA ASP A 30 29.37 -1.75 36.84
C ASP A 30 28.10 -0.95 36.52
N THR A 31 27.53 -1.16 35.33
CA THR A 31 26.08 -0.97 35.14
C THR A 31 25.55 -1.88 34.03
N LYS A 32 24.91 -2.97 34.46
CA LYS A 32 23.71 -3.62 33.88
C LYS A 32 23.58 -3.62 32.34
N PRO A 33 23.49 -4.79 31.67
CA PRO A 33 23.11 -4.83 30.26
C PRO A 33 21.63 -4.41 30.16
N SER A 34 21.38 -3.12 29.94
CA SER A 34 20.16 -2.69 29.26
C SER A 34 20.29 -3.21 27.85
N ALA A 35 19.73 -4.40 27.65
CA ALA A 35 19.43 -4.93 26.35
C ALA A 35 18.81 -3.79 25.54
N SER A 36 19.48 -3.42 24.45
CA SER A 36 18.86 -2.73 23.34
C SER A 36 17.73 -3.62 22.83
N ALA A 37 16.57 -3.54 23.47
CA ALA A 37 15.34 -3.71 22.75
C ALA A 37 15.26 -2.48 21.85
N SER A 38 15.84 -2.61 20.64
CA SER A 38 15.16 -2.03 19.49
C SER A 38 13.74 -2.58 19.58
N ALA A 39 12.86 -1.81 20.22
CA ALA A 39 11.45 -1.90 19.97
C ALA A 39 11.33 -1.46 18.52
N SER A 40 11.58 -2.41 17.61
CA SER A 40 10.99 -2.42 16.29
C SER A 40 9.57 -1.96 16.54
N ALA A 41 9.27 -0.76 16.08
CA ALA A 41 7.91 -0.30 15.99
C ALA A 41 7.26 -1.27 15.01
N SER A 42 6.77 -2.39 15.54
CA SER A 42 5.91 -3.32 14.88
C SER A 42 4.65 -2.51 14.61
N LYS A 43 4.66 -1.74 13.51
CA LYS A 43 3.42 -1.41 12.83
C LYS A 43 2.77 -2.76 12.67
N SER A 44 1.73 -3.03 13.45
CA SER A 44 0.89 -4.20 13.25
C SER A 44 0.30 -4.04 11.87
N VAL A 45 1.05 -4.52 10.88
CA VAL A 45 0.58 -4.66 9.51
C VAL A 45 -0.57 -5.64 9.62
N MET A 46 -1.77 -5.18 9.30
CA MET A 46 -2.94 -6.04 9.27
C MET A 46 -2.62 -7.19 8.32
N ASP A 47 -2.83 -8.43 8.77
CA ASP A 47 -2.64 -9.60 7.91
C ASP A 47 -3.63 -9.55 6.73
N PRO A 48 -3.23 -9.92 5.50
CA PRO A 48 -4.11 -9.86 4.33
C PRO A 48 -5.40 -10.67 4.46
N ARG A 49 -5.43 -11.79 5.21
CA ARG A 49 -6.67 -12.53 5.47
C ARG A 49 -7.59 -11.75 6.39
N ALA A 50 -7.06 -11.14 7.44
CA ALA A 50 -7.85 -10.29 8.32
C ALA A 50 -8.44 -9.08 7.57
N ALA A 51 -7.67 -8.48 6.65
CA ALA A 51 -8.16 -7.42 5.77
C ALA A 51 -9.26 -7.94 4.82
N LEU A 52 -9.10 -9.14 4.26
CA LEU A 52 -10.12 -9.76 3.41
C LEU A 52 -11.42 -10.04 4.17
N GLU A 53 -11.35 -10.49 5.43
CA GLU A 53 -12.52 -10.68 6.29
C GLU A 53 -13.24 -9.36 6.55
N ALA A 54 -12.50 -8.26 6.79
CA ALA A 54 -13.08 -6.93 6.91
C ALA A 54 -13.76 -6.48 5.62
N TYR A 55 -13.15 -6.77 4.46
CA TYR A 55 -13.77 -6.54 3.15
C TYR A 55 -15.06 -7.35 2.96
N GLN A 56 -15.07 -8.63 3.33
CA GLN A 56 -16.27 -9.47 3.25
C GLN A 56 -17.39 -8.96 4.15
N SER A 57 -17.07 -8.52 5.37
CA SER A 57 -18.01 -7.88 6.28
C SER A 57 -18.59 -6.58 5.69
N ALA A 58 -17.72 -5.72 5.13
CA ALA A 58 -18.15 -4.46 4.50
C ALA A 58 -19.04 -4.67 3.27
N THR A 59 -18.97 -5.84 2.64
CA THR A 59 -19.71 -6.18 1.41
C THR A 59 -20.93 -7.08 1.64
N ALA A 60 -21.20 -7.51 2.87
CA ALA A 60 -22.24 -8.48 3.20
C ALA A 60 -23.68 -7.98 2.95
N SER A 61 -23.93 -6.68 3.13
CA SER A 61 -25.29 -6.09 3.03
C SER A 61 -25.81 -5.95 1.60
N GLY A 62 -24.91 -5.90 0.60
CA GLY A 62 -25.28 -5.48 -0.75
C GLY A 62 -25.89 -4.07 -0.80
N CYS A 63 -26.60 -3.78 -1.88
CA CYS A 63 -27.34 -2.54 -2.11
C CYS A 63 -28.58 -2.80 -3.00
N THR A 64 -29.61 -1.96 -2.89
CA THR A 64 -30.88 -2.12 -3.62
C THR A 64 -31.31 -0.87 -4.39
N THR A 65 -30.96 0.32 -3.91
CA THR A 65 -31.22 1.59 -4.62
C THR A 65 -29.93 2.15 -5.22
N ALA A 66 -30.05 3.11 -6.16
CA ALA A 66 -28.89 3.72 -6.81
C ALA A 66 -27.98 4.45 -5.80
N ASP A 67 -28.58 5.20 -4.87
CA ASP A 67 -27.84 5.94 -3.83
C ASP A 67 -27.18 4.98 -2.84
N ASP A 68 -27.88 3.94 -2.39
CA ASP A 68 -27.30 2.90 -1.53
C ASP A 68 -26.16 2.17 -2.25
N CYS A 69 -26.29 1.95 -3.56
CA CYS A 69 -25.26 1.31 -4.37
C CYS A 69 -24.04 2.20 -4.56
N GLN A 70 -24.21 3.52 -4.65
CA GLN A 70 -23.10 4.46 -4.69
C GLN A 70 -22.26 4.39 -3.41
N GLU A 71 -22.90 4.47 -2.25
CA GLU A 71 -22.22 4.35 -0.96
C GLU A 71 -21.60 2.96 -0.75
N PHE A 72 -22.35 1.91 -1.09
CA PHE A 72 -21.88 0.53 -1.00
C PHE A 72 -20.63 0.31 -1.85
N MET A 73 -20.63 0.74 -3.11
CA MET A 73 -19.48 0.58 -4.01
C MET A 73 -18.28 1.38 -3.54
N THR A 74 -18.50 2.59 -2.99
CA THR A 74 -17.43 3.40 -2.40
C THR A 74 -16.78 2.68 -1.21
N ARG A 75 -17.59 2.15 -0.29
CA ARG A 75 -17.11 1.39 0.87
C ARG A 75 -16.40 0.11 0.46
N LYS A 76 -16.94 -0.61 -0.53
CA LYS A 76 -16.35 -1.83 -1.09
C LYS A 76 -14.96 -1.57 -1.67
N LEU A 77 -14.81 -0.49 -2.44
CA LEU A 77 -13.52 -0.11 -3.03
C LEU A 77 -12.52 0.31 -1.95
N ALA A 78 -12.95 1.09 -0.96
CA ALA A 78 -12.10 1.48 0.17
C ALA A 78 -11.61 0.28 0.98
N ALA A 79 -12.49 -0.70 1.22
CA ALA A 79 -12.10 -1.94 1.90
C ALA A 79 -11.13 -2.78 1.04
N ALA A 80 -11.33 -2.84 -0.29
CA ALA A 80 -10.40 -3.53 -1.18
C ALA A 80 -9.01 -2.89 -1.19
N ALA A 81 -8.93 -1.55 -1.15
CA ALA A 81 -7.66 -0.84 -1.01
C ALA A 81 -6.92 -1.23 0.28
N GLN A 82 -7.64 -1.43 1.40
CA GLN A 82 -7.01 -1.93 2.63
C GLN A 82 -6.45 -3.36 2.48
N VAL A 83 -7.15 -4.24 1.73
CA VAL A 83 -6.62 -5.59 1.41
C VAL A 83 -5.34 -5.47 0.59
N ARG A 84 -5.31 -4.58 -0.41
CA ARG A 84 -4.10 -4.32 -1.20
C ARG A 84 -2.96 -3.81 -0.34
N ASP A 85 -3.22 -2.87 0.55
CA ASP A 85 -2.19 -2.29 1.41
C ASP A 85 -1.61 -3.35 2.35
N ALA A 86 -2.45 -4.24 2.89
CA ALA A 86 -2.02 -5.40 3.66
C ALA A 86 -1.16 -6.37 2.84
N MET A 87 -1.61 -6.72 1.62
CA MET A 87 -0.87 -7.59 0.69
C MET A 87 0.51 -7.01 0.36
N THR A 88 0.54 -5.71 0.02
CA THR A 88 1.77 -4.98 -0.34
C THR A 88 2.75 -4.92 0.82
N ALA A 89 2.24 -4.75 2.05
CA ALA A 89 3.06 -4.67 3.24
C ALA A 89 3.60 -6.04 3.70
N LYS A 90 2.92 -7.15 3.37
CA LYS A 90 3.36 -8.52 3.71
C LYS A 90 4.39 -9.05 2.71
N ASP A 91 4.02 -9.18 1.44
CA ASP A 91 4.93 -9.59 0.35
C ASP A 91 4.35 -9.22 -1.03
N PRO A 92 4.78 -8.11 -1.65
CA PRO A 92 4.21 -7.66 -2.91
C PRO A 92 4.49 -8.61 -4.09
N SER A 93 5.50 -9.49 -4.00
CA SER A 93 5.81 -10.45 -5.06
C SER A 93 4.87 -11.64 -5.00
N LEU A 94 4.57 -12.13 -3.80
CA LEU A 94 3.61 -13.21 -3.58
C LEU A 94 2.19 -12.79 -4.00
N TYR A 95 1.80 -11.56 -3.67
CA TYR A 95 0.46 -11.04 -3.93
C TYR A 95 0.33 -10.19 -5.21
N ALA A 96 1.27 -10.27 -6.14
CA ALA A 96 1.28 -9.42 -7.32
C ALA A 96 -0.03 -9.50 -8.13
N GLU A 97 -0.60 -10.70 -8.28
CA GLU A 97 -1.85 -10.93 -8.99
C GLU A 97 -3.08 -10.32 -8.30
N PRO A 98 -3.40 -10.65 -7.02
CA PRO A 98 -4.55 -10.05 -6.34
C PRO A 98 -4.40 -8.54 -6.12
N ILE A 99 -3.17 -8.02 -5.96
CA ILE A 99 -2.90 -6.56 -5.97
C ILE A 99 -3.30 -5.96 -7.33
N GLY A 100 -2.92 -6.60 -8.43
CA GLY A 100 -3.27 -6.17 -9.79
C GLY A 100 -4.79 -6.08 -10.00
N PHE A 101 -5.56 -7.00 -9.42
CA PHE A 101 -7.02 -6.93 -9.47
C PHE A 101 -7.59 -5.73 -8.71
N VAL A 102 -7.06 -5.38 -7.53
CA VAL A 102 -7.52 -4.18 -6.80
C VAL A 102 -7.19 -2.92 -7.60
N ASN A 103 -5.99 -2.83 -8.17
CA ASN A 103 -5.59 -1.67 -8.99
C ASN A 103 -6.52 -1.51 -10.20
N LEU A 104 -6.83 -2.61 -10.91
CA LEU A 104 -7.79 -2.57 -12.02
C LEU A 104 -9.17 -2.09 -11.56
N ALA A 105 -9.64 -2.50 -10.38
CA ALA A 105 -10.91 -2.03 -9.84
C ALA A 105 -10.91 -0.51 -9.58
N GLU A 106 -9.81 0.04 -9.05
CA GLU A 106 -9.64 1.48 -8.84
C GLU A 106 -9.55 2.23 -10.16
N GLU A 107 -8.82 1.72 -11.15
CA GLU A 107 -8.75 2.31 -12.49
C GLU A 107 -10.14 2.37 -13.15
N GLN A 108 -10.95 1.30 -13.02
CA GLN A 108 -12.33 1.32 -13.51
C GLN A 108 -13.17 2.36 -12.76
N ALA A 109 -13.02 2.47 -11.44
CA ALA A 109 -13.74 3.45 -10.65
C ALA A 109 -13.38 4.89 -11.04
N ASP A 110 -12.11 5.16 -11.34
CA ASP A 110 -11.65 6.45 -11.83
C ASP A 110 -12.12 6.72 -13.27
N HIS A 111 -12.11 5.71 -14.13
CA HIS A 111 -12.59 5.82 -15.51
C HIS A 111 -14.07 6.22 -15.60
N TYR A 112 -14.93 5.63 -14.76
CA TYR A 112 -16.37 5.91 -14.77
C TYR A 112 -16.78 7.12 -13.90
N GLY A 113 -15.84 7.67 -13.13
CA GLY A 113 -16.12 8.65 -12.09
C GLY A 113 -16.54 7.98 -10.78
N ARG A 114 -15.82 8.27 -9.70
CA ARG A 114 -16.05 7.68 -8.36
C ARG A 114 -17.40 8.07 -7.76
N ASP A 115 -18.05 9.11 -8.26
CA ASP A 115 -19.39 9.58 -7.89
C ASP A 115 -20.53 8.87 -8.66
N ASN A 116 -20.19 8.04 -9.66
CA ASN A 116 -21.15 7.36 -10.54
C ASN A 116 -21.06 5.82 -10.46
N LEU A 117 -20.52 5.29 -9.36
CA LEU A 117 -20.36 3.85 -9.14
C LEU A 117 -21.69 3.14 -8.86
N GLY A 118 -22.73 3.85 -8.43
CA GLY A 118 -24.08 3.31 -8.19
C GLY A 118 -24.79 2.86 -9.48
N ALA A 119 -24.36 3.33 -10.66
CA ALA A 119 -24.91 2.90 -11.93
C ALA A 119 -24.55 1.42 -12.22
N LYS A 120 -25.55 0.63 -12.64
CA LYS A 120 -25.43 -0.84 -12.80
C LYS A 120 -24.26 -1.30 -13.68
N GLY A 121 -23.94 -0.56 -14.74
CA GLY A 121 -22.80 -0.88 -15.63
C GLY A 121 -21.45 -0.63 -14.94
N ASN A 122 -21.34 0.46 -14.21
CA ASN A 122 -20.11 0.91 -13.56
C ASN A 122 -19.80 0.03 -12.34
N SER A 123 -20.82 -0.28 -11.53
CA SER A 123 -20.67 -1.17 -10.36
C SER A 123 -20.18 -2.57 -10.74
N LEU A 124 -20.62 -3.09 -11.89
CA LEU A 124 -20.16 -4.39 -12.40
C LEU A 124 -18.69 -4.35 -12.82
N ALA A 125 -18.28 -3.31 -13.55
CA ALA A 125 -16.91 -3.17 -14.01
C ALA A 125 -15.91 -3.07 -12.85
N VAL A 126 -16.28 -2.42 -11.75
CA VAL A 126 -15.48 -2.37 -10.51
C VAL A 126 -15.57 -3.68 -9.72
N SER A 127 -16.73 -4.35 -9.70
CA SER A 127 -16.94 -5.55 -8.88
C SER A 127 -16.26 -6.81 -9.43
N LEU A 128 -16.17 -6.97 -10.74
CA LEU A 128 -15.56 -8.14 -11.38
C LEU A 128 -14.09 -8.37 -10.97
N PRO A 129 -13.19 -7.37 -11.08
CA PRO A 129 -11.82 -7.57 -10.62
C PRO A 129 -11.75 -7.85 -9.11
N LEU A 130 -12.57 -7.19 -8.29
CA LEU A 130 -12.61 -7.47 -6.85
C LEU A 130 -13.08 -8.90 -6.53
N GLN A 131 -13.96 -9.49 -7.34
CA GLN A 131 -14.32 -10.91 -7.20
C GLN A 131 -13.15 -11.84 -7.53
N ARG A 132 -12.29 -11.48 -8.49
CA ARG A 132 -11.06 -12.24 -8.81
C ARG A 132 -10.05 -12.19 -7.67
N MET A 133 -9.89 -11.03 -7.02
CA MET A 133 -9.09 -10.91 -5.79
C MET A 133 -9.60 -11.90 -4.72
N VAL A 134 -10.91 -11.94 -4.46
CA VAL A 134 -11.49 -12.89 -3.48
C VAL A 134 -11.27 -14.34 -3.91
N ALA A 135 -11.43 -14.65 -5.21
CA ALA A 135 -11.21 -15.99 -5.73
C ALA A 135 -9.77 -16.47 -5.53
N TRP A 136 -8.79 -15.58 -5.76
CA TRP A 136 -7.38 -15.89 -5.56
C TRP A 136 -7.09 -16.37 -4.13
N PHE A 137 -7.64 -15.72 -3.10
CA PHE A 137 -7.49 -16.14 -1.69
C PHE A 137 -8.16 -17.48 -1.36
N ARG A 138 -9.16 -17.90 -2.14
CA ARG A 138 -9.78 -19.21 -2.00
C ARG A 138 -8.94 -20.31 -2.63
N GLU A 139 -8.22 -19.99 -3.69
CA GLU A 139 -7.31 -20.88 -4.41
C GLU A 139 -5.95 -21.00 -3.70
N HIS A 140 -5.55 -19.96 -2.96
CA HIS A 140 -4.28 -19.87 -2.22
C HIS A 140 -4.57 -19.67 -0.73
N PRO A 141 -5.00 -20.72 0.00
CA PRO A 141 -5.46 -20.59 1.38
C PRO A 141 -4.35 -20.22 2.38
N GLU A 142 -3.10 -20.53 2.06
CA GLU A 142 -1.91 -20.14 2.81
C GLU A 142 -1.69 -18.63 2.82
N GLY A 143 -2.29 -17.91 1.87
CA GLY A 143 -2.24 -16.46 1.76
C GLY A 143 -0.82 -15.97 1.67
#